data_AF-A0A1W9WGJ3-F1
#
_entry.id   AF-A0A1W9WGJ3-F1
#
_cell.length_a   1.000
_cell.length_b   1.000
_cell.length_c   1.000
_cell.angle_alpha   90.00
_cell.angle_beta   90.00
_cell.angle_gamma   90.00
#
_symmetry.space_group_name_H-M   'P 1'
#
loop_
_entity.id
_entity.type
_entity.pdbx_description
1 polymer ?
#
loop_
_entity_poly.entity_id
_entity_poly.type
_entity_poly.pdbx_seq_one_letter_code
_entity_poly.pdbx_strand_id
1 'polypeptide(L)'
;MGSHLGCLFILISALIGVFSALNLFLFYLFWEAVLIPTYLLISLWGGARRDHAALKFIIYTLAGSALLLVVVIAFRLEGGSFSIPTLMAQSYSVHFQRWMFLIMALAFAVKVPLFP
;
A
#
# COMPACT_ATOMS: atom_id res chain seq x y z
N MET A 1 22.75 11.69 -12.70
CA MET A 1 22.53 10.23 -12.85
C MET A 1 22.37 9.50 -11.50
N GLY A 2 23.26 9.72 -10.52
CA GLY A 2 23.27 8.95 -9.26
C GLY A 2 22.03 9.08 -8.37
N SER A 3 21.43 10.27 -8.29
CA SER A 3 20.23 10.51 -7.46
C SER A 3 18.96 9.78 -7.96
N HIS A 4 18.81 9.63 -9.28
CA HIS A 4 17.72 8.86 -9.88
C HIS A 4 17.84 7.35 -9.57
N LEU A 5 19.05 6.79 -9.75
CA LEU A 5 19.32 5.39 -9.46
C LEU A 5 19.09 5.06 -7.97
N GLY A 6 19.51 5.96 -7.07
CA GLY A 6 19.26 5.81 -5.63
C GLY A 6 17.78 5.70 -5.29
N CYS A 7 16.94 6.58 -5.86
CA CYS A 7 15.49 6.51 -5.66
C CYS A 7 14.90 5.20 -6.21
N LEU A 8 15.40 4.72 -7.34
CA LEU A 8 14.94 3.48 -7.96
C LEU A 8 15.30 2.25 -7.09
N PHE A 9 16.49 2.22 -6.50
CA PHE A 9 16.88 1.15 -5.56
C PHE A 9 16.05 1.16 -4.28
N ILE A 10 15.74 2.35 -3.75
CA ILE A 10 14.85 2.49 -2.58
C ILE A 10 13.44 1.99 -2.93
N LEU A 11 12.92 2.37 -4.12
CA LEU A 11 11.65 1.89 -4.62
C LEU A 11 11.60 0.36 -4.72
N ILE A 12 12.61 -0.25 -5.35
CA ILE A 12 12.69 -1.72 -5.50
C ILE A 12 12.81 -2.39 -4.14
N SER A 13 13.62 -1.85 -3.22
CA SER A 13 13.74 -2.38 -1.85
C SER A 13 12.41 -2.34 -1.10
N ALA A 14 11.64 -1.26 -1.23
CA ALA A 14 10.31 -1.16 -0.65
C ALA A 14 9.34 -2.18 -1.27
N LEU A 15 9.37 -2.37 -2.60
CA LEU A 15 8.55 -3.38 -3.28
C LEU A 15 8.88 -4.79 -2.83
N ILE A 16 10.16 -5.13 -2.68
CA ILE A 16 10.57 -6.43 -2.11
C ILE A 16 9.97 -6.60 -0.72
N GLY A 17 10.05 -5.56 0.13
CA GLY A 17 9.43 -5.55 1.45
C GLY A 17 7.92 -5.80 1.42
N VAL A 18 7.19 -5.19 0.48
CA VAL A 18 5.74 -5.42 0.28
C VAL A 18 5.45 -6.90 0.04
N PHE A 19 6.18 -7.53 -0.89
CA PHE A 19 5.91 -8.92 -1.26
C PHE A 19 6.47 -9.95 -0.26
N SER A 20 7.46 -9.59 0.55
CA SER A 20 8.03 -10.48 1.57
C SER A 20 7.39 -10.36 2.95
N ALA A 21 6.55 -9.35 3.20
CA ALA A 21 5.98 -9.10 4.51
C ALA A 21 4.93 -10.17 4.90
N LEU A 22 5.21 -10.92 5.96
CA LEU A 22 4.28 -11.88 6.58
C LEU A 22 3.47 -11.27 7.74
N ASN A 23 3.58 -9.96 7.94
CA ASN A 23 2.88 -9.21 8.97
C ASN A 23 2.09 -8.09 8.30
N LEU A 24 0.78 -7.97 8.57
CA LEU A 24 -0.12 -7.01 7.92
C LEU A 24 0.29 -5.55 8.17
N PHE A 25 0.77 -5.24 9.37
CA PHE A 25 1.23 -3.88 9.67
C PHE A 25 2.53 -3.57 8.92
N LEU A 26 3.47 -4.53 8.87
CA LEU A 26 4.70 -4.39 8.10
C LEU A 26 4.43 -4.27 6.60
N PHE A 27 3.47 -5.04 6.08
CA PHE A 27 2.99 -4.93 4.71
C PHE A 27 2.49 -3.51 4.42
N TYR A 28 1.64 -2.95 5.30
CA TYR A 28 1.16 -1.58 5.17
C TYR A 28 2.29 -0.55 5.21
N LEU A 29 3.29 -0.74 6.08
CA LEU A 29 4.44 0.16 6.15
C LEU A 29 5.24 0.17 4.85
N PHE A 30 5.54 -1.00 4.27
CA PHE A 30 6.22 -1.07 2.98
C PHE A 30 5.35 -0.54 1.82
N TRP A 31 4.04 -0.76 1.91
CA TRP A 31 3.09 -0.20 0.95
C TRP A 31 3.15 1.33 0.94
N GLU A 32 3.19 1.97 2.10
CA GLU A 32 3.40 3.42 2.22
C GLU A 32 4.84 3.84 1.89
N ALA A 33 5.84 3.00 2.16
CA ALA A 33 7.23 3.32 1.81
C ALA A 33 7.44 3.47 0.30
N VAL A 34 6.65 2.79 -0.54
CA VAL A 34 6.67 2.92 -2.02
C VAL A 34 6.24 4.32 -2.48
N LEU A 35 5.39 5.02 -1.72
CA LEU A 35 4.87 6.35 -2.08
C LEU A 35 5.97 7.40 -2.20
N ILE A 36 6.89 7.42 -1.23
CA ILE A 36 7.94 8.44 -1.12
C ILE A 36 8.87 8.45 -2.34
N PRO A 37 9.55 7.34 -2.72
CA PRO A 37 10.44 7.33 -3.88
C PRO A 37 9.66 7.54 -5.18
N THR A 38 8.41 7.05 -5.28
CA THR A 38 7.60 7.28 -6.48
C THR A 38 7.23 8.75 -6.64
N TYR A 39 6.84 9.42 -5.56
CA TYR A 39 6.59 10.87 -5.54
C TYR A 39 7.83 11.66 -5.95
N LEU A 40 9.01 11.33 -5.40
CA LEU A 40 10.28 11.97 -5.76
C LEU A 40 10.64 11.75 -7.23
N LEU A 41 10.45 10.54 -7.75
CA LEU A 41 10.68 10.22 -9.15
C LEU A 41 9.83 11.08 -10.08
N ILE A 42 8.53 11.23 -9.77
CA ILE A 42 7.61 12.07 -10.55
C ILE A 42 7.97 13.56 -10.40
N SER A 43 8.20 14.06 -9.18
CA SER A 43 8.43 15.49 -8.94
C SER A 43 9.76 15.99 -9.52
N LEU A 44 10.84 15.21 -9.40
CA LEU A 44 12.18 15.65 -9.83
C LEU A 44 12.45 15.32 -11.31
N TRP A 45 12.04 14.14 -11.78
CA TRP A 45 12.36 13.64 -13.12
C TRP A 45 11.14 13.43 -14.03
N GLY A 46 9.93 13.78 -13.58
CA GLY A 46 8.73 13.73 -14.41
C GLY A 46 8.71 14.78 -15.53
N GLY A 47 7.84 14.57 -16.51
CA GLY A 47 7.68 15.44 -17.68
C GLY A 47 6.91 16.74 -17.41
N ALA A 48 6.19 17.23 -18.41
CA ALA A 48 5.39 18.46 -18.29
C ALA A 48 4.32 18.34 -17.19
N ARG A 49 4.16 19.38 -16.35
CA ARG A 49 3.24 19.42 -15.19
C ARG A 49 3.55 18.38 -14.10
N ARG A 50 4.83 18.03 -13.92
CA ARG A 50 5.32 17.09 -12.91
C ARG A 50 4.84 17.36 -11.48
N ASP A 51 4.78 18.62 -11.05
CA ASP A 51 4.36 18.96 -9.69
C ASP A 51 2.88 18.65 -9.47
N HIS A 52 2.04 18.97 -10.46
CA HIS A 52 0.61 18.65 -10.44
C HIS A 52 0.36 17.14 -10.51
N ALA A 53 1.15 16.43 -11.32
CA ALA A 53 1.08 14.97 -11.43
C ALA A 53 1.51 14.27 -10.13
N ALA A 54 2.59 14.74 -9.50
CA ALA A 54 3.09 14.21 -8.23
C ALA A 54 2.08 14.42 -7.08
N LEU A 55 1.47 15.61 -7.02
CA LEU A 55 0.47 15.94 -6.02
C LEU A 55 -0.83 15.14 -6.21
N LYS A 56 -1.28 14.95 -7.46
CA LYS A 56 -2.41 14.04 -7.72
C LYS A 56 -2.08 12.62 -7.31
N PHE A 57 -0.91 12.11 -7.72
CA PHE A 57 -0.47 10.75 -7.40
C PHE A 57 -0.54 10.51 -5.89
N ILE A 58 0.06 11.38 -5.07
CA ILE A 58 0.08 11.17 -3.62
C ILE A 58 -1.32 11.24 -2.99
N ILE A 59 -2.19 12.15 -3.43
CA ILE A 59 -3.54 12.27 -2.87
C ILE A 59 -4.38 11.02 -3.18
N TYR A 60 -4.37 10.55 -4.43
CA TYR A 60 -5.15 9.37 -4.82
C TYR A 60 -4.64 8.10 -4.13
N THR A 61 -3.33 7.91 -4.09
CA THR A 61 -2.74 6.70 -3.52
C THR A 61 -2.79 6.68 -1.99
N LEU A 62 -2.67 7.83 -1.31
CA LEU A 62 -2.86 7.95 0.13
C LEU A 62 -4.34 7.70 0.54
N ALA A 63 -5.29 8.19 -0.27
CA ALA A 63 -6.70 7.90 -0.04
C ALA A 63 -6.98 6.38 -0.15
N GLY A 64 -6.38 5.71 -1.13
CA GLY A 64 -6.45 4.26 -1.26
C GLY A 64 -5.80 3.51 -0.11
N SER A 65 -4.64 3.96 0.39
CA SER A 65 -3.95 3.29 1.49
C SER A 65 -4.66 3.43 2.83
N ALA A 66 -5.42 4.51 3.06
CA ALA A 66 -6.26 4.64 4.24
C ALA A 66 -7.25 3.47 4.40
N LEU A 67 -7.78 2.94 3.29
CA LEU A 67 -8.65 1.75 3.31
C LEU A 67 -7.89 0.48 3.76
N LEU A 68 -6.64 0.32 3.33
CA LEU A 68 -5.79 -0.77 3.82
C LEU A 68 -5.50 -0.64 5.32
N LEU A 69 -5.32 0.58 5.83
CA LEU A 69 -5.15 0.80 7.27
C LEU A 69 -6.37 0.33 8.06
N VAL A 70 -7.59 0.57 7.55
CA VAL A 70 -8.83 0.04 8.15
C VAL A 70 -8.78 -1.49 8.25
N VAL A 71 -8.33 -2.17 7.20
CA VAL A 71 -8.18 -3.65 7.19
C VAL A 71 -7.16 -4.10 8.24
N VAL A 72 -6.00 -3.46 8.33
CA VAL A 72 -4.96 -3.77 9.32
C VAL A 72 -5.51 -3.63 10.75
N ILE A 73 -6.24 -2.55 11.04
CA ILE A 73 -6.86 -2.31 12.34
C ILE A 73 -7.95 -3.35 12.62
N ALA A 74 -8.82 -3.64 11.66
CA ALA A 74 -9.90 -4.60 11.81
C ALA A 74 -9.37 -6.01 12.14
N PHE A 75 -8.34 -6.49 11.43
CA PHE A 75 -7.71 -7.78 11.75
C PHE A 75 -6.99 -7.77 13.09
N ARG A 76 -6.44 -6.63 13.53
CA ARG A 76 -5.84 -6.53 14.86
C ARG A 76 -6.88 -6.64 15.97
N LEU A 77 -8.05 -6.04 15.78
CA LEU A 77 -9.14 -6.07 16.77
C LEU A 77 -9.81 -7.44 16.82
N GLU A 78 -10.08 -8.05 15.67
CA GLU A 78 -10.79 -9.33 15.59
C GLU A 78 -9.85 -10.53 15.84
N GLY A 79 -8.68 -10.55 15.19
CA GLY A 79 -7.74 -11.68 15.24
C GLY A 79 -6.62 -11.55 16.28
N GLY A 80 -6.51 -10.40 16.97
CA GLY A 80 -5.56 -10.16 18.05
C GLY A 80 -4.07 -10.10 17.64
N SER A 81 -3.76 -10.28 16.35
CA SER A 81 -2.39 -10.37 15.82
C SER A 81 -2.26 -9.58 14.53
N PHE A 82 -1.02 -9.29 14.15
CA PHE A 82 -0.68 -8.79 12.82
C PHE A 82 -0.05 -9.85 11.93
N SER A 83 0.28 -11.02 12.48
CA SER A 83 0.91 -12.12 11.74
C SER A 83 -0.09 -12.75 10.77
N ILE A 84 0.19 -12.69 9.47
CA ILE A 84 -0.67 -13.28 8.42
C ILE A 84 -0.87 -14.78 8.67
N PRO A 85 0.17 -15.60 8.93
CA PRO A 85 -0.02 -17.02 9.25
C PRO A 85 -0.95 -17.27 10.43
N THR A 86 -0.85 -16.45 11.48
CA THR A 86 -1.71 -16.58 12.67
C THR A 86 -3.15 -16.19 12.35
N LEU A 87 -3.35 -15.13 11.57
CA LEU A 87 -4.67 -14.68 11.16
C LEU A 87 -5.35 -15.68 10.21
N MET A 88 -4.60 -16.34 9.33
CA MET A 88 -5.11 -17.36 8.41
C MET A 88 -5.60 -18.63 9.11
N ALA A 89 -5.03 -18.96 10.27
CA ALA A 89 -5.43 -20.13 11.05
C ALA A 89 -6.73 -19.91 11.85
N GLN A 90 -7.22 -18.68 11.93
CA GLN A 90 -8.42 -18.34 12.69
C GLN A 90 -9.68 -18.40 11.82
N SER A 91 -10.82 -18.63 12.48
CA SER A 91 -12.14 -18.62 11.85
C SER A 91 -12.84 -17.29 12.11
N TYR A 92 -13.17 -16.56 11.04
CA TYR A 92 -13.93 -15.31 11.12
C TYR A 92 -15.35 -15.51 10.59
N SER A 93 -16.28 -14.67 11.03
CA SER A 93 -17.63 -14.65 10.46
C SER A 93 -17.62 -14.34 8.95
N VAL A 94 -18.54 -14.94 8.19
CA VAL A 94 -18.68 -14.68 6.74
C VAL A 94 -18.94 -13.20 6.46
N HIS A 95 -19.67 -12.52 7.35
CA HIS A 95 -19.91 -11.08 7.26
C HIS A 95 -18.62 -10.27 7.33
N PHE A 96 -17.74 -10.59 8.29
CA PHE A 96 -16.44 -9.93 8.43
C PHE A 96 -15.55 -10.17 7.21
N GLN A 97 -15.41 -11.44 6.79
CA GLN A 97 -14.57 -11.80 5.64
C GLN A 97 -14.98 -11.05 4.36
N ARG A 98 -16.29 -10.98 4.08
CA ARG A 98 -16.81 -10.29 2.90
C ARG A 98 -16.49 -8.80 2.91
N TRP A 99 -16.66 -8.12 4.03
CA TRP A 99 -16.34 -6.69 4.14
C TRP A 99 -14.84 -6.43 4.03
N MET A 100 -14.01 -7.23 4.72
CA MET A 100 -12.56 -7.09 4.63
C MET A 100 -12.05 -7.32 3.21
N PHE A 101 -12.61 -8.31 2.51
CA PHE A 101 -12.31 -8.55 1.11
C PHE A 101 -12.66 -7.33 0.23
N LEU A 102 -13.87 -6.78 0.37
CA LEU A 102 -14.32 -5.63 -0.44
C LEU A 102 -13.47 -4.37 -0.20
N ILE A 103 -13.17 -4.06 1.07
CA ILE A 103 -12.35 -2.89 1.42
C ILE A 103 -10.92 -3.08 0.88
N MET A 104 -10.36 -4.28 1.04
CA MET A 104 -9.03 -4.59 0.51
C MET A 104 -9.01 -4.52 -1.02
N ALA A 105 -9.98 -5.12 -1.70
CA ALA A 105 -10.10 -5.07 -3.16
C ALA A 105 -10.19 -3.62 -3.67
N LEU A 106 -10.97 -2.78 -3.00
CA LEU A 106 -11.07 -1.36 -3.32
C LEU A 106 -9.74 -0.62 -3.09
N ALA A 107 -9.06 -0.87 -1.97
CA ALA A 107 -7.76 -0.28 -1.67
C ALA A 107 -6.70 -0.64 -2.74
N PHE A 108 -6.70 -1.89 -3.19
CA PHE A 108 -5.86 -2.35 -4.30
C PHE A 108 -6.25 -1.70 -5.63
N ALA A 109 -7.55 -1.56 -5.93
CA ALA A 109 -8.04 -0.94 -7.17
C ALA A 109 -7.69 0.56 -7.30
N VAL A 110 -7.48 1.25 -6.18
CA VAL A 110 -7.02 2.64 -6.20
C VAL A 110 -5.53 2.73 -6.55
N LYS A 111 -4.70 1.81 -6.04
CA LYS A 111 -3.24 1.86 -6.26
C LYS A 111 -2.79 1.12 -7.52
N VAL A 112 -3.44 0.02 -7.86
CA VAL A 112 -3.37 -0.64 -9.15
C VAL A 112 -4.51 -0.04 -9.96
N PRO A 113 -4.26 0.90 -10.89
CA PRO A 113 -5.31 1.64 -11.57
C PRO A 113 -6.18 0.67 -12.38
N LEU A 114 -7.22 0.17 -11.73
CA LEU A 114 -8.29 -0.60 -12.31
C LEU A 114 -9.35 0.41 -12.73
N PHE A 115 -9.88 0.21 -13.93
CA PHE A 115 -10.90 1.05 -14.58
C PHE A 115 -11.95 1.57 -13.57
N PRO A 116 -12.41 2.83 -13.68
CA PRO A 116 -12.43 3.67 -14.88
C PRO A 116 -11.11 4.31 -15.32
#